data_AF-A0AAT9LK73-F1
#
_entry.id   AF-A0AAT9LK73-F1
#
_cell.length_a   1.000
_cell.length_b   1.000
_cell.length_c   1.000
_cell.angle_alpha   90.00
_cell.angle_beta   90.00
_cell.angle_gamma   90.00
#
_symmetry.space_group_name_H-M   'P 1'
#
loop_
_entity.id
_entity.type
_entity.pdbx_description
1 polymer ?
#
loop_
_entity_poly.entity_id
_entity_poly.type
_entity_poly.pdbx_seq_one_letter_code
_entity_poly.pdbx_strand_id
1 'polypeptide(L)'
;MHDEVADFRRRWGAEAVVPLAADDLTRRLGIEPADTVVEEPDGAVLVTTQGYGLVGGTPDFVRGHVPEGSDEARARFARYARRTGSSVLIDIAAEFPPLRHSWSRPADVDPDSNVAEQLELMRSLADGRILPADFARRWLAARLRSLSDRERTRSPLTEMLNRMFYALDDYAIDPSVREPGDLTDEELTDVARTALEKLAGA
;
A
#
# COMPACT_ATOMS: atom_id res chain seq x y z
N MET A 1 -18.75 -14.18 -20.15
CA MET A 1 -18.01 -13.03 -19.59
C MET A 1 -18.65 -12.40 -18.36
N HIS A 2 -19.76 -11.62 -18.42
CA HIS A 2 -20.39 -11.10 -17.18
C HIS A 2 -20.76 -12.24 -16.21
N ASP A 3 -21.21 -13.38 -16.75
CA ASP A 3 -21.53 -14.57 -15.94
C ASP A 3 -20.30 -15.25 -15.34
N GLU A 4 -19.16 -15.27 -16.03
CA GLU A 4 -17.92 -15.91 -15.54
C GLU A 4 -17.26 -15.06 -14.46
N VAL A 5 -17.28 -13.73 -14.61
CA VAL A 5 -16.85 -12.78 -13.58
C VAL A 5 -17.73 -12.93 -12.34
N ALA A 6 -19.06 -13.02 -12.53
CA ALA A 6 -20.01 -13.22 -11.46
C ALA A 6 -19.81 -14.58 -10.76
N ASP A 7 -19.51 -15.65 -11.50
CA ASP A 7 -19.18 -16.96 -10.94
C ASP A 7 -17.88 -16.92 -10.13
N PHE A 8 -16.85 -16.27 -10.65
CA PHE A 8 -15.57 -16.11 -9.96
C PHE A 8 -15.73 -15.37 -8.63
N ARG A 9 -16.53 -14.30 -8.65
CA ARG A 9 -16.92 -13.53 -7.46
C ARG A 9 -17.74 -14.35 -6.49
N ARG A 10 -18.70 -15.16 -6.97
CA ARG A 10 -19.51 -16.05 -6.12
C ARG A 10 -18.64 -17.08 -5.41
N ARG A 11 -17.64 -17.63 -6.12
CA ARG A 11 -16.77 -18.69 -5.60
C ARG A 11 -15.82 -18.20 -4.51
N TRP A 12 -15.18 -17.05 -4.70
CA TRP A 12 -14.10 -16.59 -3.83
C TRP A 12 -14.44 -15.35 -2.98
N GLY A 13 -15.50 -14.63 -3.32
CA GLY A 13 -15.83 -13.34 -2.69
C GLY A 13 -15.03 -12.18 -3.29
N ALA A 14 -15.63 -10.99 -3.30
CA ALA A 14 -15.06 -9.82 -3.97
C ALA A 14 -13.69 -9.40 -3.41
N GLU A 15 -13.42 -9.65 -2.13
CA GLU A 15 -12.15 -9.30 -1.47
C GLU A 15 -10.99 -10.20 -1.90
N ALA A 16 -11.29 -11.45 -2.25
CA ALA A 16 -10.29 -12.45 -2.64
C ALA A 16 -10.02 -12.50 -4.15
N VAL A 17 -10.75 -11.73 -4.97
CA VAL A 17 -10.59 -11.70 -6.43
C VAL A 17 -9.88 -10.42 -6.88
N VAL A 18 -8.79 -10.56 -7.65
CA VAL A 18 -7.96 -9.44 -8.13
C VAL A 18 -7.90 -9.44 -9.65
N PRO A 19 -8.31 -8.35 -10.32
CA PRO A 19 -8.12 -8.19 -11.76
C PRO A 19 -6.68 -7.78 -12.09
N LEU A 20 -6.12 -8.35 -13.17
CA LEU A 20 -4.78 -8.08 -13.71
C LEU A 20 -4.86 -7.71 -15.20
N ALA A 21 -3.98 -6.82 -15.64
CA ALA A 21 -3.89 -6.41 -17.05
C ALA A 21 -3.14 -7.45 -17.91
N ALA A 22 -3.40 -7.48 -19.23
CA ALA A 22 -2.71 -8.38 -20.20
C ALA A 22 -1.19 -8.44 -20.00
N ASP A 23 -0.52 -7.28 -19.95
CA ASP A 23 0.94 -7.23 -19.83
C ASP A 23 1.45 -7.89 -18.53
N ASP A 24 0.65 -7.87 -17.46
CA ASP A 24 1.00 -8.53 -16.21
C ASP A 24 0.79 -10.05 -16.31
N LEU A 25 -0.25 -10.52 -17.01
CA LEU A 25 -0.47 -11.94 -17.28
C LEU A 25 0.66 -12.54 -18.11
N THR A 26 1.03 -11.91 -19.23
CA THR A 26 2.09 -12.39 -20.11
C THR A 26 3.44 -12.38 -19.39
N ARG A 27 3.75 -11.31 -18.65
CA ARG A 27 5.06 -11.16 -17.97
C ARG A 27 5.21 -12.08 -16.76
N ARG A 28 4.15 -12.24 -15.95
CA ARG A 28 4.24 -12.90 -14.64
C ARG A 28 3.81 -14.35 -14.68
N LEU A 29 2.78 -14.65 -15.46
CA LEU A 29 2.19 -15.99 -15.51
C LEU A 29 2.63 -16.75 -16.76
N GLY A 30 3.22 -16.06 -17.75
CA GLY A 30 3.56 -16.67 -19.04
C GLY A 30 2.32 -17.16 -19.79
N ILE A 31 1.15 -16.59 -19.48
CA ILE A 31 -0.12 -17.00 -20.06
C ILE A 31 -0.46 -16.01 -21.19
N GLU A 32 -0.61 -16.56 -22.38
CA GLU A 32 -1.20 -15.84 -23.51
C GLU A 32 -2.72 -15.73 -23.35
N PRO A 33 -3.35 -14.58 -23.66
CA PRO A 33 -4.79 -14.41 -23.46
C PRO A 33 -5.61 -15.41 -24.29
N ALA A 34 -6.20 -16.40 -23.62
CA ALA A 34 -7.23 -17.29 -24.15
C ALA A 34 -8.27 -17.52 -23.06
N ASP A 35 -9.55 -17.70 -23.42
CA ASP A 35 -10.65 -17.96 -22.47
C ASP A 35 -10.42 -19.30 -21.76
N THR A 36 -9.65 -19.27 -20.68
CA THR A 36 -9.16 -20.45 -19.97
C THR A 36 -9.22 -20.18 -18.47
N VAL A 37 -9.75 -21.16 -17.73
CA VAL A 37 -9.64 -21.19 -16.27
C VAL A 37 -8.55 -22.19 -15.90
N VAL A 38 -7.58 -21.73 -15.13
CA VAL A 38 -6.58 -22.58 -14.48
C VAL A 38 -6.98 -22.71 -13.02
N GLU A 39 -7.40 -23.91 -12.60
CA GLU A 39 -7.80 -24.18 -11.21
C GLU A 39 -6.71 -24.93 -10.45
N GLU A 40 -6.51 -24.52 -9.20
CA GLU A 40 -5.67 -25.15 -8.20
C GLU A 40 -6.48 -25.39 -6.91
N PRO A 41 -6.01 -26.24 -5.97
CA PRO A 41 -6.75 -26.51 -4.73
C PRO A 41 -7.08 -25.26 -3.92
N ASP A 42 -6.18 -24.27 -3.94
CA ASP A 42 -6.26 -23.06 -3.13
C ASP A 42 -6.70 -21.81 -3.90
N GLY A 43 -7.02 -21.93 -5.19
CA GLY A 43 -7.37 -20.78 -6.01
C GLY A 43 -7.56 -21.09 -7.49
N ALA A 44 -7.78 -20.06 -8.28
CA ALA A 44 -7.92 -20.14 -9.72
C ALA A 44 -7.46 -18.84 -10.39
N VAL A 45 -7.15 -18.93 -11.68
CA VAL A 45 -6.94 -17.81 -12.59
C VAL A 45 -7.88 -17.96 -13.77
N LEU A 46 -8.74 -16.96 -14.01
CA LEU A 46 -9.52 -16.82 -15.23
C LEU A 46 -8.76 -15.88 -16.17
N VAL A 47 -8.39 -16.34 -17.36
CA VAL A 47 -7.81 -15.50 -18.41
C VAL A 47 -8.87 -15.25 -19.47
N THR A 48 -8.95 -14.00 -19.94
CA THR A 48 -9.98 -13.58 -20.89
C THR A 48 -9.38 -13.17 -22.22
N THR A 49 -10.12 -13.42 -23.30
CA THR A 49 -9.82 -12.95 -24.66
C THR A 49 -9.80 -11.41 -24.79
N GLN A 50 -10.28 -10.69 -23.78
CA GLN A 50 -10.26 -9.22 -23.75
C GLN A 50 -8.95 -8.62 -23.21
N GLY A 51 -7.92 -9.44 -22.99
CA GLY A 51 -6.61 -8.96 -22.55
C GLY A 51 -6.56 -8.58 -21.07
N TYR A 52 -7.27 -9.32 -20.23
CA TYR A 52 -7.14 -9.24 -18.77
C TYR A 52 -7.41 -10.59 -18.12
N GLY A 53 -7.14 -10.72 -16.82
CA GLY A 53 -7.46 -11.91 -16.06
C GLY A 53 -7.89 -11.61 -14.64
N LEU A 54 -8.55 -12.57 -14.02
CA LEU A 54 -8.96 -12.55 -12.62
C LEU A 54 -8.22 -13.64 -11.86
N VAL A 55 -7.57 -13.26 -10.76
CA VAL A 55 -6.94 -14.20 -9.82
C VAL A 55 -7.80 -14.26 -8.58
N GLY A 56 -8.18 -15.45 -8.11
CA GLY A 56 -9.08 -15.61 -6.97
C GLY A 56 -8.73 -16.86 -6.18
N GLY A 57 -8.76 -16.80 -4.85
CA GLY A 57 -8.32 -17.93 -4.04
C GLY A 57 -8.14 -17.59 -2.58
N THR A 58 -7.46 -18.46 -1.85
CA THR A 58 -7.00 -18.18 -0.49
C THR A 58 -6.06 -16.97 -0.45
N PRO A 59 -5.89 -16.31 0.71
CA PRO A 59 -4.99 -15.17 0.85
C PRO A 59 -3.54 -15.48 0.42
N ASP A 60 -3.06 -16.69 0.65
CA ASP A 60 -1.69 -17.07 0.31
C ASP A 60 -1.55 -17.37 -1.20
N PHE A 61 -2.57 -17.97 -1.81
CA PHE A 61 -2.62 -18.13 -3.27
C PHE A 61 -2.59 -16.78 -3.99
N VAL A 62 -3.46 -15.85 -3.59
CA VAL A 62 -3.51 -14.50 -4.18
C VAL A 62 -2.19 -13.76 -3.95
N ARG A 63 -1.58 -13.87 -2.77
CA ARG A 63 -0.28 -13.23 -2.46
C ARG A 63 0.86 -13.78 -3.32
N GLY A 64 0.85 -15.09 -3.61
CA GLY A 64 1.84 -15.71 -4.51
C GLY A 64 1.79 -15.13 -5.93
N HIS A 65 0.60 -14.75 -6.40
CA HIS A 65 0.38 -14.23 -7.76
C HIS A 65 0.36 -12.70 -7.85
N VAL A 66 0.18 -12.02 -6.72
CA VAL A 66 0.10 -10.56 -6.61
C VAL A 66 1.00 -10.07 -5.46
N PRO A 67 2.33 -10.10 -5.63
CA PRO A 67 3.28 -9.79 -4.55
C PRO A 67 3.21 -8.32 -4.08
N GLU A 68 2.80 -7.39 -4.95
CA GLU A 68 2.56 -5.99 -4.57
C GLU A 68 1.32 -5.77 -3.69
N GLY A 69 0.46 -6.79 -3.57
CA GLY A 69 -0.83 -6.77 -2.89
C GLY A 69 -2.03 -6.47 -3.81
N SER A 70 -3.19 -7.03 -3.44
CA SER A 70 -4.45 -6.99 -4.18
C SER A 70 -4.92 -5.59 -4.57
N ASP A 71 -4.75 -4.59 -3.70
CA ASP A 71 -5.23 -3.23 -3.96
C ASP A 71 -4.39 -2.47 -4.97
N GLU A 72 -3.07 -2.63 -4.95
CA GLU A 72 -2.22 -2.01 -5.97
C GLU A 72 -2.47 -2.63 -7.34
N ALA A 73 -2.72 -3.95 -7.38
CA ALA A 73 -3.12 -4.62 -8.61
C ALA A 73 -4.47 -4.09 -9.14
N ARG A 74 -5.50 -3.97 -8.30
CA ARG A 74 -6.79 -3.34 -8.66
C ARG A 74 -6.61 -1.90 -9.14
N ALA A 75 -5.78 -1.10 -8.47
CA ALA A 75 -5.52 0.29 -8.84
C ALA A 75 -4.76 0.40 -10.17
N ARG A 76 -3.81 -0.49 -10.43
CA ARG A 76 -3.11 -0.59 -11.71
C ARG A 76 -4.05 -1.04 -12.82
N PHE A 77 -4.90 -2.02 -12.56
CA PHE A 77 -5.93 -2.47 -13.49
C PHE A 77 -6.88 -1.32 -13.85
N ALA A 78 -7.37 -0.54 -12.87
CA ALA A 78 -8.21 0.62 -13.14
C ALA A 78 -7.50 1.69 -14.00
N ARG A 79 -6.20 1.94 -13.78
CA ARG A 79 -5.39 2.83 -14.63
C ARG A 79 -5.23 2.27 -16.05
N TYR A 80 -5.03 0.95 -16.18
CA TYR A 80 -4.97 0.26 -17.47
C TYR A 80 -6.31 0.36 -18.23
N ALA A 81 -7.44 0.09 -17.57
CA ALA A 81 -8.77 0.21 -18.14
C ALA A 81 -9.05 1.62 -18.70
N ARG A 82 -8.73 2.67 -17.92
CA ARG A 82 -8.88 4.06 -18.39
C ARG A 82 -7.98 4.39 -19.57
N ARG A 83 -6.75 3.87 -19.58
CA ARG A 83 -5.77 4.12 -20.64
C ARG A 83 -6.15 3.45 -21.96
N THR A 84 -6.76 2.27 -21.91
CA THR A 84 -7.23 1.56 -23.10
C THR A 84 -8.55 2.10 -23.63
N GLY A 85 -9.34 2.75 -22.77
CA GLY A 85 -10.66 3.27 -23.13
C GLY A 85 -11.73 2.19 -23.32
N SER A 86 -11.44 0.95 -22.96
CA SER A 86 -12.40 -0.16 -23.06
C SER A 86 -13.48 -0.02 -21.99
N SER A 87 -14.74 0.10 -22.42
CA SER A 87 -15.89 0.20 -21.51
C SER A 87 -16.00 -1.02 -20.60
N VAL A 88 -15.77 -2.22 -21.15
CA VAL A 88 -15.82 -3.45 -20.35
C VAL A 88 -14.77 -3.44 -19.24
N LEU A 89 -13.53 -3.06 -19.55
CA LEU A 89 -12.47 -3.02 -18.53
C LEU A 89 -12.76 -1.97 -17.46
N ILE A 90 -13.40 -0.86 -17.84
CA ILE A 90 -13.83 0.18 -16.90
C ILE A 90 -14.91 -0.37 -15.96
N ASP A 91 -15.88 -1.10 -16.47
CA ASP A 91 -16.95 -1.72 -15.66
C ASP A 91 -16.38 -2.76 -14.69
N ILE A 92 -15.45 -3.61 -15.16
CA ILE A 92 -14.75 -4.57 -14.29
C ILE A 92 -13.91 -3.84 -13.22
N ALA A 93 -13.21 -2.77 -13.58
CA ALA A 93 -12.45 -2.00 -12.61
C ALA A 93 -13.35 -1.34 -11.55
N ALA A 94 -14.56 -0.94 -11.93
CA ALA A 94 -15.58 -0.42 -11.01
C ALA A 94 -16.18 -1.51 -10.11
N GLU A 95 -16.28 -2.76 -10.60
CA GLU A 95 -16.75 -3.90 -9.81
C GLU A 95 -15.71 -4.36 -8.78
N PHE A 96 -14.42 -4.25 -9.08
CA PHE A 96 -13.32 -4.63 -8.21
C PHE A 96 -12.45 -3.43 -7.79
N PRO A 97 -13.00 -2.41 -7.11
CA PRO A 97 -12.23 -1.25 -6.70
C PRO A 97 -11.17 -1.65 -5.66
N PRO A 98 -10.04 -0.93 -5.56
CA PRO A 98 -9.13 -1.06 -4.44
C PRO A 98 -9.89 -0.89 -3.12
N LEU A 99 -9.71 -1.83 -2.20
CA LEU A 99 -10.43 -1.88 -0.93
C LEU A 99 -9.76 -1.02 0.13
N ARG A 100 -8.42 -1.00 0.17
CA ARG A 100 -7.64 -0.13 1.07
C ARG A 100 -7.10 1.07 0.30
N HIS A 101 -7.60 2.23 0.69
CA HIS A 101 -7.22 3.52 0.13
C HIS A 101 -5.72 3.77 0.39
N SER A 102 -4.93 3.96 -0.66
CA SER A 102 -3.51 4.33 -0.49
C SER A 102 -3.38 5.86 -0.43
N TRP A 103 -3.03 6.39 0.73
CA TRP A 103 -3.01 7.83 0.99
C TRP A 103 -1.73 8.49 0.47
N SER A 104 -1.89 9.57 -0.30
CA SER A 104 -0.76 10.40 -0.74
C SER A 104 -0.66 11.72 0.04
N ARG A 105 -1.75 12.16 0.68
CA ARG A 105 -1.81 13.41 1.45
C ARG A 105 -2.22 13.11 2.90
N PRO A 106 -1.68 13.85 3.89
CA PRO A 106 -2.11 13.73 5.28
C PRO A 106 -3.62 13.88 5.49
N ALA A 107 -4.26 14.79 4.74
CA ALA A 107 -5.68 15.07 4.88
C ALA A 107 -6.58 13.89 4.43
N ASP A 108 -6.04 12.97 3.63
CA ASP A 108 -6.76 11.79 3.16
C ASP A 108 -6.62 10.60 4.13
N VAL A 109 -5.68 10.68 5.08
CA VAL A 109 -5.38 9.59 6.02
C VAL A 109 -6.54 9.43 6.99
N ASP A 110 -6.99 8.19 7.16
CA ASP A 110 -8.01 7.85 8.14
C ASP A 110 -7.53 8.24 9.56
N PRO A 111 -8.28 9.06 10.31
CA PRO A 111 -7.87 9.55 11.62
C PRO A 111 -7.62 8.44 12.64
N ASP A 112 -8.23 7.25 12.47
CA ASP A 112 -8.07 6.11 13.38
C ASP A 112 -6.93 5.17 12.94
N SER A 113 -6.18 5.51 11.89
CA SER A 113 -5.06 4.70 11.37
C SER A 113 -3.75 4.89 12.14
N ASN A 114 -2.87 3.90 12.04
CA ASN A 114 -1.51 3.99 12.60
C ASN A 114 -0.64 4.97 11.80
N VAL A 115 -0.93 5.25 10.52
CA VAL A 115 -0.33 6.37 9.77
C VAL A 115 -0.74 7.72 10.36
N ALA A 116 -2.01 7.90 10.77
CA ALA A 116 -2.44 9.13 11.44
C ALA A 116 -1.72 9.33 12.78
N GLU A 117 -1.52 8.26 13.55
CA GLU A 117 -0.72 8.31 14.78
C GLU A 117 0.73 8.71 14.52
N GLN A 118 1.38 8.12 13.50
CA GLN A 118 2.74 8.52 13.09
C GLN A 118 2.82 10.01 12.75
N LEU A 119 1.82 10.54 12.03
CA LEU A 119 1.75 11.97 11.67
C LEU A 119 1.55 12.86 12.90
N GLU A 120 0.68 12.47 13.83
CA GLU A 120 0.44 13.26 15.04
C GLU A 120 1.63 13.24 16.00
N LEU A 121 2.35 12.13 16.08
CA LEU A 121 3.62 12.04 16.81
C LEU A 121 4.66 12.98 16.21
N MET A 122 4.77 13.05 14.88
CA MET A 122 5.70 13.98 14.21
C MET A 122 5.34 15.44 14.52
N ARG A 123 4.04 15.81 14.48
CA ARG A 123 3.59 17.17 14.85
C ARG A 123 3.87 17.46 16.31
N SER A 124 3.56 16.52 17.20
CA SER A 124 3.80 16.66 18.63
C SER A 124 5.30 16.85 18.94
N LEU A 125 6.19 16.15 18.23
CA LEU A 125 7.63 16.37 18.36
C LEU A 125 8.02 17.77 17.85
N ALA A 126 7.59 18.15 16.66
CA ALA A 126 7.91 19.44 16.06
C ALA A 126 7.45 20.64 16.91
N ASP A 127 6.32 20.48 17.60
CA ASP A 127 5.74 21.46 18.54
C ASP A 127 6.38 21.42 19.94
N GLY A 128 7.29 20.48 20.22
CA GLY A 128 7.88 20.28 21.54
C GLY A 128 6.92 19.71 22.60
N ARG A 129 5.81 19.09 22.18
CA ARG A 129 4.80 18.49 23.08
C ARG A 129 5.20 17.12 23.62
N ILE A 130 6.17 16.44 23.01
CA ILE A 130 6.70 15.15 23.45
C ILE A 130 8.22 15.15 23.38
N LEU A 131 8.86 14.39 24.27
CA LEU A 131 10.31 14.24 24.26
C LEU A 131 10.78 13.39 23.07
N PRO A 132 11.96 13.69 22.48
CA PRO A 132 12.51 12.94 21.34
C PRO A 132 12.62 11.42 21.56
N ALA A 133 13.10 10.99 22.73
CA ALA A 133 13.18 9.57 23.07
C ALA A 133 11.81 8.88 23.14
N ASP A 134 10.77 9.57 23.64
CA ASP A 134 9.42 9.03 23.71
C ASP A 134 8.74 9.02 22.33
N PHE A 135 9.00 10.05 21.52
CA PHE A 135 8.64 10.06 20.12
C PHE A 135 9.21 8.83 19.39
N ALA A 136 10.52 8.60 19.50
CA ALA A 136 11.19 7.50 18.80
C ALA A 136 10.54 6.14 19.08
N ARG A 137 10.32 5.82 20.37
CA ARG A 137 9.67 4.56 20.78
C ARG A 137 8.25 4.44 20.24
N ARG A 138 7.43 5.48 20.39
CA ARG A 138 6.02 5.47 19.99
C ARG A 138 5.85 5.43 18.48
N TRP A 139 6.68 6.18 17.76
CA TRP A 139 6.62 6.26 16.30
C TRP A 139 7.03 4.93 15.65
N LEU A 140 8.10 4.29 16.14
CA LEU A 140 8.49 2.95 15.68
C LEU A 140 7.40 1.91 15.97
N ALA A 141 6.76 1.96 17.15
CA ALA A 141 5.64 1.08 17.48
C ALA A 141 4.44 1.29 16.54
N ALA A 142 4.08 2.55 16.25
CA ALA A 142 3.00 2.87 15.31
C ALA A 142 3.34 2.41 13.88
N ARG A 143 4.60 2.55 13.44
CA ARG A 143 5.04 2.04 12.15
C ARG A 143 4.95 0.51 12.06
N LEU A 144 5.33 -0.22 13.10
CA LEU A 144 5.19 -1.68 13.14
C LEU A 144 3.73 -2.11 13.03
N ARG A 145 2.81 -1.44 13.73
CA ARG A 145 1.36 -1.69 13.61
C ARG A 145 0.84 -1.37 12.21
N SER A 146 1.23 -0.22 11.65
CA SER A 146 0.89 0.19 10.28
C SER A 146 1.29 -0.88 9.24
N LEU A 147 2.49 -1.47 9.39
CA LEU A 147 2.95 -2.57 8.53
C LEU A 147 2.14 -3.87 8.77
N SER A 148 1.83 -4.19 10.03
CA SER A 148 1.01 -5.36 10.39
C SER A 148 -0.41 -5.26 9.81
N ASP A 149 -1.01 -4.07 9.94
CA ASP A 149 -2.33 -3.74 9.42
C ASP A 149 -2.33 -3.49 7.91
N ARG A 150 -1.14 -3.52 7.28
CA ARG A 150 -0.88 -3.30 5.86
C ARG A 150 -1.53 -2.02 5.35
N GLU A 151 -1.41 -0.95 6.12
CA GLU A 151 -1.76 0.41 5.68
C GLU A 151 -0.84 0.84 4.54
N ARG A 152 -1.41 1.53 3.54
CA ARG A 152 -0.68 1.90 2.33
C ARG A 152 -0.61 3.39 2.19
N THR A 153 0.61 3.87 1.94
CA THR A 153 0.86 5.26 1.57
C THR A 153 1.44 5.31 0.15
N ARG A 154 1.37 6.48 -0.47
CA ARG A 154 2.06 6.80 -1.74
C ARG A 154 2.90 8.05 -1.54
N SER A 155 3.89 8.27 -2.42
CA SER A 155 4.58 9.56 -2.48
C SER A 155 3.57 10.70 -2.66
N PRO A 156 3.78 11.85 -1.99
CA PRO A 156 4.94 12.22 -1.17
C PRO A 156 4.94 11.64 0.26
N LEU A 157 3.80 11.17 0.77
CA LEU A 157 3.66 10.72 2.16
C LEU A 157 4.60 9.55 2.52
N THR A 158 4.77 8.56 1.63
CA THR A 158 5.68 7.43 1.86
C THR A 158 7.13 7.86 2.03
N GLU A 159 7.60 8.78 1.19
CA GLU A 159 8.99 9.29 1.24
C GLU A 159 9.26 10.01 2.55
N MET A 160 8.29 10.81 3.01
CA MET A 160 8.37 11.50 4.30
C MET A 160 8.44 10.52 5.47
N LEU A 161 7.55 9.52 5.52
CA LEU A 161 7.57 8.50 6.57
C LEU A 161 8.87 7.68 6.56
N ASN A 162 9.40 7.35 5.37
CA ASN A 162 10.68 6.65 5.26
C ASN A 162 11.86 7.50 5.71
N ARG A 163 11.87 8.80 5.39
CA ARG A 163 12.89 9.72 5.90
C ARG A 163 12.90 9.77 7.42
N MET A 164 11.72 9.78 8.05
CA MET A 164 11.63 9.73 9.51
C MET A 164 12.13 8.40 10.09
N PHE A 165 11.80 7.29 9.44
CA PHE A 165 12.32 5.98 9.82
C PHE A 165 13.86 5.93 9.79
N TYR A 166 14.50 6.43 8.73
CA TYR A 166 15.96 6.47 8.66
C TYR A 166 16.58 7.41 9.69
N ALA A 167 15.97 8.58 9.94
CA ALA A 167 16.44 9.47 10.99
C ALA A 167 16.39 8.81 12.38
N LEU A 168 15.41 7.95 12.63
CA LEU A 168 15.32 7.19 13.88
C LEU A 168 16.33 6.04 13.97
N ASP A 169 16.84 5.54 12.84
CA ASP A 169 17.94 4.56 12.80
C ASP A 169 19.26 5.22 13.21
N ASP A 170 19.44 6.48 12.82
CA ASP A 170 20.60 7.32 13.18
C ASP A 170 20.44 8.02 14.55
N TYR A 171 19.37 7.76 15.31
CA TYR A 171 19.09 8.43 16.59
C TYR A 171 19.26 7.49 17.79
N ALA A 172 20.19 7.84 18.69
CA ALA A 172 20.38 7.13 19.95
C ALA A 172 19.33 7.53 21.00
N ILE A 173 18.33 6.67 21.21
CA ILE A 173 17.28 6.85 22.23
C ILE A 173 17.86 6.97 23.65
N ASP A 174 18.95 6.26 23.94
CA ASP A 174 19.71 6.40 25.17
C ASP A 174 20.97 7.25 24.90
N PRO A 175 21.05 8.47 25.45
CA PRO A 175 22.19 9.35 25.22
C PRO A 175 23.53 8.78 25.67
N SER A 176 23.55 7.80 26.58
CA SER A 176 24.77 7.19 27.10
C SER A 176 25.46 6.24 26.11
N VAL A 177 24.73 5.74 25.11
CA VAL A 177 25.26 4.84 24.06
C VAL A 177 25.47 5.56 22.73
N ARG A 178 25.27 6.87 22.70
CA ARG A 178 25.37 7.69 21.49
C ARG A 178 26.78 7.65 20.89
N GLU A 179 26.86 7.41 19.59
CA GLU A 179 28.09 7.39 18.81
C GLU A 179 28.34 8.73 18.08
N PRO A 180 29.59 9.05 17.72
CA PRO A 180 29.89 10.18 16.85
C PRO A 180 29.24 10.01 15.47
N GLY A 181 28.28 10.87 15.15
CA GLY A 181 27.51 10.81 13.91
C GLY A 181 26.01 10.62 14.14
N ASP A 182 25.62 10.13 15.31
CA ASP A 182 24.22 9.99 15.69
C ASP A 182 23.55 11.36 15.84
N LEU A 183 22.27 11.40 15.43
CA LEU A 183 21.42 12.55 15.56
C LEU A 183 21.22 12.93 17.02
N THR A 184 21.27 14.23 17.26
CA THR A 184 20.80 14.87 18.48
C THR A 184 19.28 14.93 18.53
N ASP A 185 18.75 15.18 19.73
CA ASP A 185 17.35 15.53 19.97
C ASP A 185 16.86 16.71 19.09
N GLU A 186 17.70 17.74 18.95
CA GLU A 186 17.41 18.93 18.16
C GLU A 186 17.38 18.60 16.65
N GLU A 187 18.37 17.85 16.16
CA GLU A 187 18.41 17.42 14.76
C GLU A 187 17.22 16.52 14.40
N LEU A 188 16.85 15.57 15.26
CA LEU A 188 15.67 14.73 15.05
C LEU A 188 14.38 15.58 14.95
N THR A 189 14.26 16.58 15.83
CA THR A 189 13.14 17.53 15.83
C THR A 189 13.11 18.35 14.52
N ASP A 190 14.26 18.79 14.03
CA ASP A 190 14.39 19.51 12.77
C ASP A 190 14.06 18.64 11.55
N VAL A 191 14.41 17.35 11.58
CA VAL A 191 13.97 16.40 10.53
C VAL A 191 12.44 16.32 10.51
N ALA A 192 11.78 16.21 11.67
CA ALA A 192 10.33 16.12 11.76
C ALA A 192 9.65 17.40 11.24
N ARG A 193 10.15 18.57 11.64
CA ARG A 193 9.62 19.86 11.19
C ARG A 193 9.76 20.02 9.67
N THR A 194 10.96 19.80 9.14
CA THR A 194 11.24 19.88 7.69
C THR A 194 10.37 18.92 6.89
N ALA A 195 10.14 17.71 7.41
CA ALA A 195 9.33 16.69 6.77
C ALA A 195 7.85 17.14 6.66
N LEU A 196 7.30 17.71 7.73
CA LEU A 196 5.93 18.22 7.77
C LEU A 196 5.74 19.45 6.87
N GLU A 197 6.69 20.38 6.87
CA GLU A 197 6.65 21.58 6.01
C GLU A 197 6.63 21.23 4.52
N LYS A 198 7.48 20.28 4.09
CA LYS A 198 7.49 19.80 2.71
C LYS A 198 6.15 19.19 2.30
N LEU A 199 5.49 18.51 3.23
CA LEU A 199 4.21 17.85 2.96
C LEU A 199 3.04 18.85 2.93
N ALA A 200 3.13 19.97 3.65
CA ALA A 200 2.16 21.06 3.56
C ALA A 200 2.29 21.86 2.25
N GLY A 201 3.48 21.88 1.65
CA GLY A 201 3.75 22.56 0.38
C GLY A 201 3.55 21.73 -0.89
N ALA A 202 3.22 20.44 -0.78
CA ALA A 202 3.05 19.50 -1.90
C ALA A 202 1.57 19.19 -2.20
#